data_AF-A0A8H7VDD6-F1
#
_entry.id   AF-A0A8H7VDD6-F1
#
_cell.length_a   1.000
_cell.length_b   1.000
_cell.length_c   1.000
_cell.angle_alpha   90.00
_cell.angle_beta   90.00
_cell.angle_gamma   90.00
#
_symmetry.space_group_name_H-M   'P 1'
#
loop_
_entity.id
_entity.type
_entity.pdbx_description
1 polymer ?
#
loop_
_entity_poly.entity_id
_entity_poly.type
_entity_poly.pdbx_seq_one_letter_code
_entity_poly.pdbx_strand_id
1 'polypeptide(L)'
;MSDTFIGWACTAKDKPLIQMELNLRGWDDNCVELDVTHCGMCGTDMHALDEDWGPTDFPCVVGHEIVGIVTRIGRNVTNLTVGDRGGVGPFAHSCHKCQTCLEGHENICENGFIGTYNANWDNGDKTYGGFANKWRGDYRWAFKVPDSMASEDAASFFCAGITSYAPLRNNGVNEKSVVGVLGIGGLGHFGILFAKAMGATVIALSHNDKKRNVCNELGCDDFINVSNKSEMAKYRKKLTHILGTGSGEDFKWEPYFDLLRVNGIFMNVNSPGGNLPEFNAINFVLSQVSISGSAGGSPTDMEHMLEFAAEKKIKPWQVTHGPAQKVGNMRISRKHFKRKTVKQCNEDSKREGDSYSDFSSTDEETESDIELSNTTIEIEDLTDEDDEGRMDPLHVRELQDRQAREMQAHVASRQPDISSNAGNNAKQIYNSNPQQRGLNH
;
A
#
# COMPACT_ATOMS: atom_id res chain seq x y z
N MET A 1 28.14 9.12 10.12
CA MET A 1 26.69 8.96 9.96
C MET A 1 26.28 7.75 10.76
N SER A 2 25.17 7.83 11.49
CA SER A 2 24.63 6.68 12.23
C SER A 2 24.21 5.59 11.24
N ASP A 3 24.40 4.31 11.58
CA ASP A 3 23.81 3.17 10.86
C ASP A 3 22.47 2.74 11.47
N THR A 4 21.86 3.62 12.26
CA THR A 4 20.51 3.47 12.83
C THR A 4 19.55 4.52 12.29
N PHE A 5 18.26 4.25 12.45
CA PHE A 5 17.16 5.16 12.15
C PHE A 5 16.06 5.03 13.20
N ILE A 6 15.19 6.04 13.30
CA ILE A 6 13.97 6.00 14.12
C ILE A 6 12.79 5.67 13.21
N GLY A 7 12.11 4.56 13.50
CA GLY A 7 10.93 4.10 12.78
C GLY A 7 9.71 3.95 13.68
N TRP A 8 8.53 4.17 13.13
CA TRP A 8 7.25 3.79 13.74
C TRP A 8 6.98 2.33 13.39
N ALA A 9 7.36 1.44 14.29
CA ALA A 9 7.28 0.01 14.10
C ALA A 9 6.06 -0.60 14.80
N CYS A 10 5.41 -1.53 14.13
CA CYS A 10 4.50 -2.46 14.77
C CYS A 10 5.33 -3.60 15.37
N THR A 11 5.08 -3.99 16.62
CA THR A 11 5.85 -5.05 17.31
C THR A 11 5.19 -6.43 17.27
N ALA A 12 3.90 -6.48 16.97
CA ALA A 12 3.13 -7.69 16.74
C ALA A 12 1.78 -7.32 16.10
N LYS A 13 1.12 -8.30 15.49
CA LYS A 13 -0.26 -8.13 15.00
C LYS A 13 -1.15 -7.49 16.06
N ASP A 14 -2.04 -6.60 15.61
CA ASP A 14 -3.01 -5.89 16.45
C ASP A 14 -2.41 -4.92 17.50
N LYS A 15 -1.10 -4.64 17.47
CA LYS A 15 -0.45 -3.63 18.30
C LYS A 15 -0.40 -2.27 17.60
N PRO A 16 -0.40 -1.15 18.35
CA PRO A 16 -0.15 0.16 17.76
C PRO A 16 1.28 0.27 17.25
N LEU A 17 1.52 1.23 16.36
CA LEU A 17 2.87 1.63 16.01
C LEU A 17 3.54 2.31 17.21
N ILE A 18 4.81 1.98 17.45
CA ILE A 18 5.64 2.63 18.46
C ILE A 18 6.95 3.07 17.83
N GLN A 19 7.53 4.16 18.30
CA GLN A 19 8.86 4.57 17.87
C GLN A 19 9.91 3.58 18.38
N MET A 20 10.79 3.15 17.49
CA MET A 20 11.90 2.26 17.78
C MET A 20 13.14 2.73 17.02
N GLU A 21 14.29 2.66 17.68
CA GLU A 21 15.57 2.74 16.99
C GLU A 21 15.92 1.37 16.41
N LEU A 22 16.21 1.34 15.11
CA LEU A 22 16.47 0.14 14.33
C LEU A 22 17.70 0.33 13.45
N ASN A 23 18.29 -0.76 12.99
CA ASN A 23 19.46 -0.71 12.11
C ASN A 23 19.04 -0.48 10.66
N LEU A 24 19.71 0.44 9.98
CA LEU A 24 19.67 0.54 8.53
C LEU A 24 20.31 -0.71 7.90
N ARG A 25 19.96 -0.99 6.64
CA ARG A 25 20.69 -1.95 5.80
C ARG A 25 22.20 -1.64 5.84
N GLY A 26 23.04 -2.66 5.92
CA GLY A 26 24.48 -2.53 5.76
C GLY A 26 24.85 -1.85 4.44
N TRP A 27 25.81 -0.93 4.49
CA TRP A 27 26.19 -0.12 3.33
C TRP A 27 26.93 -0.96 2.27
N ASP A 28 26.58 -0.75 1.00
CA ASP A 28 27.35 -1.19 -0.16
C ASP A 28 27.41 -0.11 -1.26
N ASP A 29 28.15 -0.38 -2.34
CA ASP A 29 28.39 0.59 -3.41
C ASP A 29 27.15 0.87 -4.29
N ASN A 30 26.07 0.09 -4.15
CA ASN A 30 24.78 0.31 -4.81
C ASN A 30 23.75 0.97 -3.87
N CYS A 31 24.13 1.33 -2.64
CA CYS A 31 23.20 1.97 -1.71
C CYS A 31 22.90 3.43 -2.06
N VAL A 32 21.67 3.84 -1.81
CA VAL A 32 21.26 5.23 -1.63
C VAL A 32 20.64 5.38 -0.25
N GLU A 33 20.88 6.51 0.41
CA GLU A 33 20.27 6.89 1.69
C GLU A 33 19.45 8.17 1.51
N LEU A 34 18.24 8.15 2.05
CA LEU A 34 17.31 9.26 2.06
C LEU A 34 16.99 9.65 3.50
N ASP A 35 16.99 10.94 3.78
CA ASP A 35 16.23 11.49 4.91
C ASP A 35 14.77 11.60 4.45
N VAL A 36 13.90 10.80 5.06
CA VAL A 36 12.50 10.65 4.62
C VAL A 36 11.71 11.86 5.11
N THR A 37 11.01 12.50 4.19
CA THR A 37 10.20 13.69 4.47
C THR A 37 8.70 13.39 4.39
N HIS A 38 8.31 12.45 3.53
CA HIS A 38 6.92 12.08 3.33
C HIS A 38 6.83 10.56 3.11
N CYS A 39 5.77 9.95 3.61
CA CYS A 39 5.39 8.60 3.21
C CYS A 39 3.89 8.51 3.02
N GLY A 40 3.47 7.97 1.88
CA GLY A 40 2.08 7.60 1.65
C GLY A 40 1.67 6.37 2.45
N MET A 41 0.37 6.27 2.72
CA MET A 41 -0.26 5.13 3.39
C MET A 41 -1.20 4.41 2.43
N CYS A 42 -1.01 3.10 2.31
CA CYS A 42 -1.71 2.28 1.34
C CYS A 42 -2.39 1.07 2.00
N GLY A 43 -3.36 0.49 1.30
CA GLY A 43 -4.02 -0.74 1.71
C GLY A 43 -3.04 -1.90 1.98
N THR A 44 -1.94 -1.93 1.26
CA THR A 44 -0.85 -2.92 1.42
C THR A 44 -0.20 -2.85 2.80
N ASP A 45 -0.08 -1.66 3.41
CA ASP A 45 0.48 -1.52 4.75
C ASP A 45 -0.43 -2.21 5.79
N MET A 46 -1.76 -2.01 5.66
CA MET A 46 -2.74 -2.71 6.50
C MET A 46 -2.71 -4.22 6.28
N HIS A 47 -2.66 -4.68 5.02
CA HIS A 47 -2.62 -6.10 4.70
C HIS A 47 -1.41 -6.81 5.31
N ALA A 48 -0.25 -6.15 5.28
CA ALA A 48 0.95 -6.66 5.94
C ALA A 48 0.77 -6.72 7.47
N LEU A 49 0.32 -5.63 8.10
CA LEU A 49 0.14 -5.60 9.56
C LEU A 49 -0.95 -6.57 10.06
N ASP A 50 -1.97 -6.82 9.24
CA ASP A 50 -3.06 -7.77 9.51
C ASP A 50 -2.71 -9.22 9.11
N GLU A 51 -1.53 -9.46 8.52
CA GLU A 51 -1.06 -10.76 8.02
C GLU A 51 -2.00 -11.42 6.99
N ASP A 52 -2.68 -10.62 6.17
CA ASP A 52 -3.66 -11.09 5.19
C ASP A 52 -2.99 -11.96 4.08
N TRP A 53 -1.70 -11.77 3.84
CA TRP A 53 -0.92 -12.46 2.81
C TRP A 53 0.08 -13.48 3.36
N GLY A 54 0.01 -13.75 4.66
CA GLY A 54 0.95 -14.61 5.38
C GLY A 54 1.53 -13.91 6.61
N PRO A 55 2.34 -14.63 7.42
CA PRO A 55 2.93 -14.10 8.63
C PRO A 55 3.79 -12.86 8.35
N THR A 56 3.72 -11.87 9.23
CA THR A 56 4.59 -10.70 9.18
C THR A 56 5.75 -10.89 10.14
N ASP A 57 6.95 -10.62 9.64
CA ASP A 57 8.14 -10.58 10.47
C ASP A 57 8.11 -9.28 11.27
N PHE A 58 7.87 -9.35 12.59
CA PHE A 58 7.88 -8.21 13.50
C PHE A 58 9.23 -8.09 14.25
N PRO A 59 9.71 -6.88 14.63
CA PRO A 59 9.06 -5.58 14.41
C PRO A 59 9.07 -5.19 12.93
N CYS A 60 7.97 -4.59 12.48
CA CYS A 60 7.75 -4.21 11.09
C CYS A 60 7.50 -2.70 10.99
N VAL A 61 8.30 -2.01 10.19
CA VAL A 61 8.07 -0.62 9.81
C VAL A 61 7.51 -0.65 8.39
N VAL A 62 6.25 -0.25 8.23
CA VAL A 62 5.56 -0.23 6.93
C VAL A 62 5.81 1.09 6.20
N GLY A 63 5.11 1.32 5.09
CA GLY A 63 5.28 2.50 4.23
C GLY A 63 6.18 2.17 3.05
N HIS A 64 5.61 2.24 1.85
CA HIS A 64 6.29 1.94 0.59
C HIS A 64 5.98 2.97 -0.51
N GLU A 65 5.63 4.16 -0.06
CA GLU A 65 5.32 5.34 -0.87
C GLU A 65 6.23 6.47 -0.39
N ILE A 66 7.54 6.23 -0.41
CA ILE A 66 8.55 7.03 0.30
C ILE A 66 8.98 8.20 -0.58
N VAL A 67 9.08 9.40 0.00
CA VAL A 67 9.75 10.56 -0.60
C VAL A 67 10.67 11.21 0.43
N GLY A 68 11.89 11.54 0.01
CA GLY A 68 12.91 12.10 0.89
C GLY A 68 14.01 12.84 0.14
N ILE A 69 14.95 13.40 0.89
CA ILE A 69 16.14 14.06 0.36
C ILE A 69 17.29 13.07 0.35
N VAL A 70 17.94 12.87 -0.79
CA VAL A 70 19.10 11.99 -0.90
C VAL A 70 20.26 12.60 -0.12
N THR A 71 20.76 11.89 0.89
CA THR A 71 21.85 12.36 1.76
C THR A 71 23.17 11.64 1.53
N ARG A 72 23.11 10.42 0.96
CA ARG A 72 24.31 9.63 0.65
C ARG A 72 24.08 8.73 -0.55
N ILE A 73 25.09 8.59 -1.40
CA ILE A 73 25.09 7.69 -2.55
C ILE A 73 26.32 6.78 -2.55
N GLY A 74 26.13 5.54 -2.98
CA GLY A 74 27.19 4.57 -3.27
C GLY A 74 27.94 4.90 -4.55
N ARG A 75 29.08 4.24 -4.77
CA ARG A 75 29.96 4.52 -5.92
C ARG A 75 29.36 4.13 -7.26
N ASN A 76 28.41 3.19 -7.27
CA ASN A 76 27.77 2.70 -8.48
C ASN A 76 26.45 3.42 -8.80
N VAL A 77 26.05 4.39 -7.98
CA VAL A 77 24.81 5.15 -8.18
C VAL A 77 24.97 6.11 -9.35
N THR A 78 24.07 6.04 -10.33
CA THR A 78 24.16 6.84 -11.56
C THR A 78 22.94 7.69 -11.85
N ASN A 79 21.80 7.43 -11.20
CA ASN A 79 20.52 8.08 -11.46
C ASN A 79 20.15 9.17 -10.43
N LEU A 80 20.90 9.28 -9.34
CA LEU A 80 20.63 10.19 -8.22
C LEU A 80 21.91 10.87 -7.73
N THR A 81 21.76 12.09 -7.23
CA THR A 81 22.81 12.88 -6.58
C THR A 81 22.37 13.36 -5.21
N VAL A 82 23.33 13.64 -4.32
CA VAL A 82 23.03 14.20 -2.99
C VAL A 82 22.31 15.54 -3.14
N GLY A 83 21.21 15.69 -2.40
CA GLY A 83 20.30 16.84 -2.47
C GLY A 83 19.11 16.66 -3.42
N ASP A 84 19.11 15.62 -4.27
CA ASP A 84 17.92 15.28 -5.06
C ASP A 84 16.77 14.86 -4.14
N ARG A 85 15.54 15.17 -4.55
CA ARG A 85 14.36 14.52 -3.98
C ARG A 85 14.24 13.13 -4.59
N GLY A 86 14.46 12.11 -3.78
CA GLY A 86 14.31 10.71 -4.17
C GLY A 86 12.98 10.16 -3.69
N GLY A 87 12.45 9.16 -4.39
CA GLY A 87 11.33 8.37 -3.90
C GLY A 87 11.46 6.89 -4.22
N VAL A 88 10.74 6.08 -3.44
CA VAL A 88 10.85 4.61 -3.41
C VAL A 88 9.45 4.00 -3.34
N GLY A 89 9.22 2.99 -4.18
CA GLY A 89 7.95 2.27 -4.28
C GLY A 89 7.88 0.98 -3.46
N PRO A 90 7.00 0.02 -3.83
CA PRO A 90 6.83 -1.26 -3.12
C PRO A 90 7.99 -2.26 -3.30
N PHE A 91 8.78 -2.11 -4.35
CA PHE A 91 9.90 -2.98 -4.67
C PHE A 91 11.21 -2.27 -4.36
N ALA A 92 12.17 -3.01 -3.80
CA ALA A 92 13.44 -2.48 -3.35
C ALA A 92 14.66 -3.23 -3.93
N HIS A 93 14.47 -4.42 -4.49
CA HIS A 93 15.52 -5.18 -5.18
C HIS A 93 14.96 -6.24 -6.13
N SER A 94 15.76 -6.62 -7.12
CA SER A 94 15.56 -7.79 -7.99
C SER A 94 16.91 -8.43 -8.33
N CYS A 95 16.95 -9.58 -9.00
CA CYS A 95 18.24 -10.22 -9.30
C CYS A 95 19.05 -9.56 -10.42
N HIS A 96 18.43 -8.74 -11.27
CA HIS A 96 19.03 -8.06 -12.43
C HIS A 96 19.81 -8.95 -13.42
N LYS A 97 19.53 -10.27 -13.44
CA LYS A 97 20.24 -11.25 -14.27
C LYS A 97 19.36 -12.32 -14.92
N CYS A 98 18.13 -12.52 -14.43
CA CYS A 98 17.18 -13.43 -15.07
C CYS A 98 16.61 -12.80 -16.34
N GLN A 99 16.04 -13.61 -17.23
CA GLN A 99 15.54 -13.15 -18.52
C GLN A 99 14.50 -12.03 -18.35
N THR A 100 13.55 -12.20 -17.43
CA THR A 100 12.53 -11.19 -17.11
C THR A 100 13.12 -9.85 -16.65
N CYS A 101 14.20 -9.85 -15.86
CA CYS A 101 14.89 -8.61 -15.50
C CYS A 101 15.60 -7.98 -16.70
N LEU A 102 16.25 -8.78 -17.55
CA LEU A 102 16.96 -8.30 -18.74
C LEU A 102 16.00 -7.75 -19.81
N GLU A 103 14.73 -8.14 -19.76
CA GLU A 103 13.65 -7.63 -20.60
C GLU A 103 12.98 -6.36 -20.02
N GLY A 104 13.43 -5.85 -18.88
CA GLY A 104 12.90 -4.63 -18.25
C GLY A 104 11.66 -4.85 -17.40
N HIS A 105 11.50 -6.07 -16.84
CA HIS A 105 10.39 -6.48 -15.99
C HIS A 105 10.89 -6.90 -14.58
N GLU A 106 11.79 -6.12 -14.00
CA GLU A 106 12.43 -6.41 -12.71
C GLU A 106 11.44 -6.56 -11.55
N ASN A 107 10.25 -5.96 -11.64
CA ASN A 107 9.17 -6.07 -10.66
C ASN A 107 8.56 -7.48 -10.55
N ILE A 108 8.71 -8.30 -11.60
CA ILE A 108 8.23 -9.69 -11.66
C ILE A 108 9.40 -10.67 -11.88
N CYS A 109 10.55 -10.35 -11.27
CA CYS A 109 11.76 -11.17 -11.29
C CYS A 109 11.50 -12.66 -11.01
N GLU A 110 12.04 -13.53 -11.87
CA GLU A 110 11.88 -14.99 -11.76
C GLU A 110 12.50 -15.57 -10.48
N ASN A 111 13.53 -14.89 -9.96
CA ASN A 111 14.19 -15.25 -8.71
C ASN A 111 13.54 -14.60 -7.48
N GLY A 112 12.39 -13.93 -7.66
CA GLY A 112 11.73 -13.13 -6.62
C GLY A 112 12.25 -11.70 -6.58
N PHE A 113 11.36 -10.79 -6.16
CA PHE A 113 11.70 -9.43 -5.79
C PHE A 113 11.88 -9.32 -4.26
N ILE A 114 12.55 -8.28 -3.79
CA ILE A 114 12.57 -7.89 -2.38
C ILE A 114 11.66 -6.67 -2.21
N GLY A 115 10.71 -6.75 -1.28
CA GLY A 115 9.83 -5.64 -0.96
C GLY A 115 10.51 -4.57 -0.12
N THR A 116 9.99 -3.35 -0.14
CA THR A 116 10.51 -2.22 0.64
C THR A 116 10.44 -2.46 2.15
N TYR A 117 9.52 -3.31 2.61
CA TYR A 117 9.45 -3.78 4.00
C TYR A 117 8.99 -5.24 4.07
N ASN A 118 9.10 -5.84 5.27
CA ASN A 118 8.69 -7.21 5.57
C ASN A 118 9.31 -8.29 4.65
N ALA A 119 10.57 -8.09 4.28
CA ALA A 119 11.43 -9.01 3.56
C ALA A 119 12.87 -8.95 4.11
N ASN A 120 13.78 -9.67 3.49
CA ASN A 120 15.20 -9.65 3.80
C ASN A 120 16.00 -9.27 2.55
N TRP A 121 16.98 -8.39 2.73
CA TRP A 121 18.02 -8.10 1.76
C TRP A 121 18.92 -9.34 1.56
N ASP A 122 19.68 -9.36 0.47
CA ASP A 122 20.60 -10.47 0.14
C ASP A 122 21.68 -10.71 1.22
N ASN A 123 22.04 -9.67 1.99
CA ASN A 123 23.00 -9.76 3.10
C ASN A 123 22.37 -10.28 4.41
N GLY A 124 21.06 -10.57 4.41
CA GLY A 124 20.30 -11.05 5.56
C GLY A 124 19.62 -9.94 6.38
N ASP A 125 19.95 -8.67 6.14
CA ASP A 125 19.31 -7.56 6.85
C ASP A 125 17.82 -7.51 6.54
N LYS A 126 17.04 -7.08 7.52
CA LYS A 126 15.60 -6.89 7.34
C LYS A 126 15.32 -5.59 6.59
N THR A 127 14.32 -5.62 5.71
CA THR A 127 13.83 -4.42 5.01
C THR A 127 12.83 -3.66 5.89
N TYR A 128 12.95 -2.34 5.93
CA TYR A 128 12.06 -1.44 6.66
C TYR A 128 11.54 -0.33 5.75
N GLY A 129 10.28 0.04 5.93
CA GLY A 129 9.57 1.01 5.11
C GLY A 129 9.78 2.46 5.52
N GLY A 130 9.03 3.35 4.89
CA GLY A 130 9.14 4.81 5.00
C GLY A 130 8.40 5.44 6.18
N PHE A 131 7.77 4.65 7.07
CA PHE A 131 7.29 5.18 8.35
C PHE A 131 8.48 5.33 9.31
N ALA A 132 9.46 6.12 8.90
CA ALA A 132 10.79 6.25 9.47
C ALA A 132 11.38 7.60 9.07
N ASN A 133 12.36 8.08 9.82
CA ASN A 133 13.10 9.31 9.47
C ASN A 133 14.16 9.09 8.38
N LYS A 134 14.59 7.84 8.15
CA LYS A 134 15.59 7.48 7.14
C LYS A 134 15.23 6.19 6.43
N TRP A 135 15.69 6.10 5.18
CA TRP A 135 15.64 4.87 4.41
C TRP A 135 16.95 4.65 3.68
N ARG A 136 17.40 3.39 3.60
CA ARG A 136 18.58 2.99 2.84
C ARG A 136 18.30 1.72 2.05
N GLY A 137 18.58 1.75 0.75
CA GLY A 137 18.33 0.61 -0.12
C GLY A 137 19.03 0.73 -1.47
N ASP A 138 18.59 -0.06 -2.45
CA ASP A 138 19.23 -0.13 -3.76
C ASP A 138 18.83 1.05 -4.66
N TYR A 139 19.82 1.73 -5.25
CA TYR A 139 19.57 2.90 -6.09
C TYR A 139 18.73 2.60 -7.33
N ARG A 140 18.72 1.35 -7.81
CA ARG A 140 17.95 0.93 -9.00
C ARG A 140 16.44 0.94 -8.75
N TRP A 141 16.03 1.04 -7.50
CA TRP A 141 14.64 1.13 -7.04
C TRP A 141 14.32 2.46 -6.35
N ALA A 142 15.22 3.42 -6.45
CA ALA A 142 15.01 4.80 -6.02
C ALA A 142 15.00 5.72 -7.25
N PHE A 143 14.05 6.64 -7.30
CA PHE A 143 13.78 7.45 -8.48
C PHE A 143 13.80 8.93 -8.13
N LYS A 144 14.27 9.77 -9.05
CA LYS A 144 14.22 11.22 -8.86
C LYS A 144 12.78 11.71 -9.00
N VAL A 145 12.29 12.44 -7.99
CA VAL A 145 10.97 13.07 -8.03
C VAL A 145 11.04 14.33 -8.91
N PRO A 146 10.23 14.45 -9.98
CA PRO A 146 10.25 15.61 -10.87
C PRO A 146 10.01 16.93 -10.13
N ASP A 147 10.82 17.96 -10.38
CA ASP A 147 10.78 19.26 -9.64
C ASP A 147 9.40 19.94 -9.66
N SER A 148 8.59 19.69 -10.70
CA SER A 148 7.24 20.23 -10.83
C SER A 148 6.18 19.52 -9.99
N MET A 149 6.53 18.40 -9.35
CA MET A 149 5.65 17.60 -8.51
C MET A 149 5.95 17.91 -7.04
N ALA A 150 4.91 18.18 -6.24
CA ALA A 150 5.08 18.39 -4.80
C ALA A 150 5.42 17.06 -4.12
N SER A 151 6.17 17.06 -3.01
CA SER A 151 6.64 15.82 -2.37
C SER A 151 5.49 15.01 -1.79
N GLU A 152 4.52 15.70 -1.20
CA GLU A 152 3.30 15.13 -0.67
C GLU A 152 2.48 14.44 -1.76
N ASP A 153 2.39 15.04 -2.95
CA ASP A 153 1.74 14.49 -4.14
C ASP A 153 2.51 13.30 -4.68
N ALA A 154 3.84 13.39 -4.76
CA ALA A 154 4.71 12.37 -5.33
C ALA A 154 4.62 11.03 -4.60
N ALA A 155 4.44 11.03 -3.28
CA ALA A 155 4.38 9.81 -2.46
C ALA A 155 3.40 8.76 -3.03
N SER A 156 2.16 9.17 -3.32
CA SER A 156 1.12 8.26 -3.80
C SER A 156 1.35 7.74 -5.22
N PHE A 157 2.20 8.40 -6.03
CA PHE A 157 2.60 7.88 -7.33
C PHE A 157 3.46 6.62 -7.22
N PHE A 158 4.25 6.47 -6.16
CA PHE A 158 5.17 5.36 -5.97
C PHE A 158 4.49 4.01 -5.70
N CYS A 159 3.17 3.99 -5.48
CA CYS A 159 2.39 2.75 -5.43
C CYS A 159 1.09 2.83 -6.23
N ALA A 160 0.11 3.60 -5.77
CA ALA A 160 -1.20 3.67 -6.45
C ALA A 160 -1.09 4.23 -7.87
N GLY A 161 -0.19 5.21 -8.07
CA GLY A 161 0.10 5.75 -9.39
C GLY A 161 0.65 4.69 -10.33
N ILE A 162 1.80 4.09 -10.00
CA ILE A 162 2.48 3.14 -10.90
C ILE A 162 1.62 1.90 -11.17
N THR A 163 0.92 1.41 -10.14
CA THR A 163 0.03 0.24 -10.24
C THR A 163 -1.14 0.50 -11.18
N SER A 164 -1.60 1.75 -11.28
CA SER A 164 -2.69 2.12 -12.20
C SER A 164 -2.15 2.43 -13.60
N TYR A 165 -0.97 3.04 -13.68
CA TYR A 165 -0.35 3.48 -14.93
C TYR A 165 0.17 2.33 -15.80
N ALA A 166 0.99 1.45 -15.21
CA ALA A 166 1.66 0.36 -15.92
C ALA A 166 0.68 -0.52 -16.73
N PRO A 167 -0.44 -1.04 -16.18
CA PRO A 167 -1.37 -1.84 -16.97
C PRO A 167 -2.04 -1.06 -18.09
N LEU A 168 -2.40 0.22 -17.88
CA LEU A 168 -3.00 1.07 -18.91
C LEU A 168 -2.03 1.25 -20.09
N ARG A 169 -0.77 1.56 -19.81
CA ARG A 169 0.29 1.69 -20.81
C ARG A 169 0.56 0.37 -21.52
N ASN A 170 0.77 -0.71 -20.77
CA ASN A 170 1.20 -2.00 -21.31
C ASN A 170 0.10 -2.69 -22.14
N ASN A 171 -1.17 -2.35 -21.90
CA ASN A 171 -2.30 -2.82 -22.71
C ASN A 171 -2.72 -1.80 -23.80
N GLY A 172 -1.94 -0.74 -24.03
CA GLY A 172 -2.12 0.14 -25.17
C GLY A 172 -3.33 1.06 -25.09
N VAL A 173 -3.71 1.50 -23.88
CA VAL A 173 -4.75 2.53 -23.71
C VAL A 173 -4.32 3.83 -24.41
N ASN A 174 -5.24 4.40 -25.19
CA ASN A 174 -5.03 5.57 -26.04
C ASN A 174 -6.37 6.28 -26.32
N GLU A 175 -6.37 7.28 -27.22
CA GLU A 175 -7.56 8.09 -27.53
C GLU A 175 -8.74 7.34 -28.16
N LYS A 176 -8.52 6.13 -28.68
CA LYS A 176 -9.58 5.26 -29.21
C LYS A 176 -10.15 4.32 -28.15
N SER A 177 -9.60 4.36 -26.94
CA SER A 177 -9.99 3.49 -25.84
C SER A 177 -11.20 4.04 -25.10
N VAL A 178 -12.11 3.13 -24.75
CA VAL A 178 -13.16 3.35 -23.76
C VAL A 178 -12.81 2.49 -22.55
N VAL A 179 -12.43 3.11 -21.44
CA VAL A 179 -11.88 2.45 -20.26
C VAL A 179 -12.92 2.49 -19.14
N GLY A 180 -13.33 1.32 -18.66
CA GLY A 180 -14.05 1.19 -17.40
C GLY A 180 -13.07 1.19 -16.23
N VAL A 181 -13.30 1.99 -15.20
CA VAL A 181 -12.51 1.92 -13.95
C VAL A 181 -13.40 1.37 -12.85
N LEU A 182 -13.14 0.13 -12.43
CA LEU A 182 -13.91 -0.56 -11.40
C LEU A 182 -13.31 -0.32 -10.01
N GLY A 183 -14.09 0.35 -9.17
CA GLY A 183 -13.67 0.81 -7.85
C GLY A 183 -13.05 2.20 -7.91
N ILE A 184 -13.47 3.10 -7.01
CA ILE A 184 -13.06 4.51 -6.98
C ILE A 184 -12.39 4.80 -5.63
N GLY A 185 -11.24 4.18 -5.42
CA GLY A 185 -10.37 4.39 -4.25
C GLY A 185 -8.99 4.86 -4.68
N GLY A 186 -7.95 4.35 -4.03
CA GLY A 186 -6.56 4.77 -4.26
C GLY A 186 -6.08 4.48 -5.67
N LEU A 187 -6.24 3.25 -6.13
CA LEU A 187 -5.87 2.90 -7.50
C LEU A 187 -6.89 3.46 -8.50
N GLY A 188 -8.19 3.43 -8.15
CA GLY A 188 -9.27 3.88 -9.03
C GLY A 188 -9.13 5.33 -9.49
N HIS A 189 -8.81 6.27 -8.59
CA HIS A 189 -8.70 7.67 -8.98
C HIS A 189 -7.48 7.92 -9.91
N PHE A 190 -6.34 7.27 -9.66
CA PHE A 190 -5.20 7.29 -10.59
C PHE A 190 -5.55 6.67 -11.94
N GLY A 191 -6.29 5.56 -11.94
CA GLY A 191 -6.81 4.93 -13.15
C GLY A 191 -7.62 5.89 -14.02
N ILE A 192 -8.49 6.69 -13.39
CA ILE A 192 -9.25 7.74 -14.08
C ILE A 192 -8.32 8.81 -14.64
N LEU A 193 -7.47 9.38 -13.79
CA LEU A 193 -6.58 10.49 -14.16
C LEU A 193 -5.65 10.11 -15.32
N PHE A 194 -5.01 8.93 -15.26
CA PHE A 194 -4.11 8.46 -16.31
C PHE A 194 -4.87 8.12 -17.59
N ALA A 195 -5.99 7.39 -17.53
CA ALA A 195 -6.75 7.06 -18.72
C ALA A 195 -7.27 8.33 -19.43
N LYS A 196 -7.73 9.34 -18.67
CA LYS A 196 -8.09 10.65 -19.22
C LYS A 196 -6.89 11.37 -19.84
N ALA A 197 -5.74 11.38 -19.16
CA ALA A 197 -4.52 12.00 -19.67
C ALA A 197 -3.96 11.31 -20.93
N MET A 198 -4.24 10.01 -21.11
CA MET A 198 -3.96 9.24 -22.33
C MET A 198 -5.00 9.48 -23.45
N GLY A 199 -6.00 10.34 -23.22
CA GLY A 199 -7.02 10.71 -24.20
C GLY A 199 -8.23 9.76 -24.27
N ALA A 200 -8.31 8.75 -23.40
CA ALA A 200 -9.41 7.79 -23.44
C ALA A 200 -10.74 8.40 -22.98
N THR A 201 -11.83 7.76 -23.41
CA THR A 201 -13.14 7.92 -22.75
C THR A 201 -13.15 7.05 -21.49
N VAL A 202 -13.45 7.63 -20.34
CA VAL A 202 -13.39 6.96 -19.03
C VAL A 202 -14.77 6.87 -18.41
N ILE A 203 -15.15 5.64 -18.04
CA ILE A 203 -16.42 5.31 -17.42
C ILE A 203 -16.14 4.74 -16.03
N ALA A 204 -16.55 5.44 -14.98
CA ALA A 204 -16.42 4.94 -13.61
C ALA A 204 -17.44 3.84 -13.33
N LEU A 205 -17.02 2.75 -12.69
CA LEU A 205 -17.87 1.62 -12.31
C LEU A 205 -17.82 1.46 -10.79
N SER A 206 -18.97 1.59 -10.12
CA SER A 206 -19.09 1.47 -8.66
C SER A 206 -20.43 0.85 -8.25
N HIS A 207 -20.50 0.25 -7.06
CA HIS A 207 -21.72 -0.40 -6.54
C HIS A 207 -22.83 0.56 -6.11
N ASN A 208 -22.50 1.84 -5.90
CA ASN A 208 -23.44 2.87 -5.48
C ASN A 208 -23.00 4.24 -5.99
N ASP A 209 -23.92 5.20 -5.94
CA ASP A 209 -23.76 6.55 -6.51
C ASP A 209 -22.94 7.53 -5.65
N LYS A 210 -22.46 7.13 -4.45
CA LYS A 210 -21.82 8.06 -3.51
C LYS A 210 -20.61 8.78 -4.10
N LYS A 211 -19.86 8.13 -4.98
CA LYS A 211 -18.65 8.67 -5.61
C LYS A 211 -18.88 9.25 -7.01
N ARG A 212 -20.13 9.39 -7.45
CA ARG A 212 -20.46 9.90 -8.80
C ARG A 212 -19.93 11.33 -9.02
N ASN A 213 -20.11 12.22 -8.04
CA ASN A 213 -19.63 13.60 -8.15
C ASN A 213 -18.10 13.66 -8.19
N VAL A 214 -17.42 12.91 -7.32
CA VAL A 214 -15.96 12.80 -7.31
C VAL A 214 -15.43 12.29 -8.65
N CYS A 215 -16.08 11.29 -9.26
CA CYS A 215 -15.70 10.81 -10.59
C CYS A 215 -15.81 11.89 -11.66
N ASN A 216 -16.86 12.71 -11.61
CA ASN A 216 -17.04 13.83 -12.54
C ASN A 216 -15.94 14.88 -12.35
N GLU A 217 -15.58 15.21 -11.10
CA GLU A 217 -14.49 16.14 -10.77
C GLU A 217 -13.13 15.63 -11.23
N LEU A 218 -12.90 14.32 -11.15
CA LEU A 218 -11.71 13.64 -11.69
C LEU A 218 -11.70 13.57 -13.24
N GLY A 219 -12.79 13.97 -13.90
CA GLY A 219 -12.89 14.05 -15.35
C GLY A 219 -13.46 12.80 -16.04
N CYS A 220 -14.18 11.92 -15.34
CA CYS A 220 -14.92 10.85 -15.99
C CYS A 220 -15.94 11.38 -17.01
N ASP A 221 -16.11 10.65 -18.11
CA ASP A 221 -17.10 10.99 -19.14
C ASP A 221 -18.50 10.44 -18.80
N ASP A 222 -18.56 9.36 -18.02
CA ASP A 222 -19.80 8.84 -17.43
C ASP A 222 -19.51 7.96 -16.18
N PHE A 223 -20.58 7.56 -15.50
CA PHE A 223 -20.54 6.70 -14.33
C PHE A 223 -21.68 5.68 -14.38
N ILE A 224 -21.35 4.42 -14.09
CA ILE A 224 -22.28 3.30 -13.98
C ILE A 224 -22.36 2.84 -12.53
N ASN A 225 -23.57 2.87 -11.98
CA ASN A 225 -23.89 2.05 -10.82
C ASN A 225 -24.04 0.59 -11.27
N VAL A 226 -23.08 -0.29 -10.93
CA VAL A 226 -23.04 -1.67 -11.41
C VAL A 226 -24.18 -2.54 -10.86
N SER A 227 -24.85 -2.07 -9.81
CA SER A 227 -26.08 -2.68 -9.27
C SER A 227 -27.31 -2.33 -10.11
N ASN A 228 -27.25 -1.29 -10.95
CA ASN A 228 -28.32 -0.86 -11.83
C ASN A 228 -28.21 -1.53 -13.21
N LYS A 229 -29.04 -2.55 -13.44
CA LYS A 229 -29.09 -3.30 -14.71
C LYS A 229 -29.34 -2.42 -15.94
N SER A 230 -30.10 -1.33 -15.79
CA SER A 230 -30.40 -0.42 -16.91
C SER A 230 -29.18 0.43 -17.30
N GLU A 231 -28.35 0.83 -16.34
CA GLU A 231 -27.09 1.53 -16.62
C GLU A 231 -26.06 0.59 -17.24
N MET A 232 -25.90 -0.62 -16.69
CA MET A 232 -25.03 -1.66 -17.26
C MET A 232 -25.41 -1.97 -18.72
N ALA A 233 -26.71 -2.08 -19.02
CA ALA A 233 -27.19 -2.36 -20.38
C ALA A 233 -26.78 -1.29 -21.42
N LYS A 234 -26.62 -0.02 -21.01
CA LYS A 234 -26.17 1.07 -21.90
C LYS A 234 -24.75 0.84 -22.41
N TYR A 235 -23.91 0.12 -21.66
CA TYR A 235 -22.50 -0.08 -21.94
C TYR A 235 -22.14 -1.51 -22.37
N ARG A 236 -23.14 -2.34 -22.63
CA ARG A 236 -22.94 -3.70 -23.12
C ARG A 236 -22.08 -3.70 -24.38
N LYS A 237 -20.96 -4.42 -24.34
CA LYS A 237 -19.96 -4.56 -25.42
C LYS A 237 -19.37 -3.24 -25.93
N LYS A 238 -19.23 -2.24 -25.07
CA LYS A 238 -18.67 -0.92 -25.43
C LYS A 238 -17.27 -0.68 -24.88
N LEU A 239 -16.93 -1.26 -23.73
CA LEU A 239 -15.67 -1.00 -23.07
C LEU A 239 -14.54 -1.74 -23.78
N THR A 240 -13.47 -1.03 -24.13
CA THR A 240 -12.25 -1.62 -24.70
C THR A 240 -11.39 -2.25 -23.62
N HIS A 241 -11.36 -1.64 -22.44
CA HIS A 241 -10.58 -2.05 -21.29
C HIS A 241 -11.41 -1.88 -20.03
N ILE A 242 -11.14 -2.70 -19.01
CA ILE A 242 -11.56 -2.45 -17.63
C ILE A 242 -10.33 -2.51 -16.73
N LEU A 243 -10.07 -1.48 -15.94
CA LEU A 243 -9.10 -1.51 -14.85
C LEU A 243 -9.82 -1.89 -13.56
N GLY A 244 -9.56 -3.10 -13.06
CA GLY A 244 -10.11 -3.65 -11.82
C GLY A 244 -9.27 -3.24 -10.62
N THR A 245 -9.72 -2.23 -9.87
CA THR A 245 -9.01 -1.67 -8.71
C THR A 245 -9.62 -2.04 -7.36
N GLY A 246 -10.80 -2.63 -7.38
CA GLY A 246 -11.46 -3.18 -6.20
C GLY A 246 -12.58 -4.12 -6.60
N SER A 247 -12.83 -5.12 -5.76
CA SER A 247 -13.93 -6.05 -5.94
C SER A 247 -14.65 -6.24 -4.60
N GLY A 248 -15.98 -6.21 -4.62
CA GLY A 248 -16.78 -6.64 -3.48
C GLY A 248 -16.60 -8.14 -3.19
N GLU A 249 -17.03 -8.58 -2.01
CA GLU A 249 -17.06 -10.01 -1.64
C GLU A 249 -17.97 -10.84 -2.57
N ASP A 250 -18.91 -10.19 -3.26
CA ASP A 250 -19.88 -10.74 -4.20
C ASP A 250 -19.48 -10.58 -5.67
N PHE A 251 -18.21 -10.27 -5.96
CA PHE A 251 -17.71 -10.05 -7.31
C PHE A 251 -17.98 -11.26 -8.23
N LYS A 252 -18.39 -10.96 -9.46
CA LYS A 252 -18.62 -11.93 -10.55
C LYS A 252 -18.05 -11.37 -11.83
N TRP A 253 -17.50 -12.22 -12.68
CA TRP A 253 -16.87 -11.80 -13.92
C TRP A 253 -17.86 -11.41 -15.01
N GLU A 254 -18.94 -12.18 -15.14
CA GLU A 254 -19.86 -12.10 -16.27
C GLU A 254 -20.45 -10.71 -16.50
N PRO A 255 -20.90 -9.97 -15.46
CA PRO A 255 -21.41 -8.61 -15.65
C PRO A 255 -20.39 -7.68 -16.32
N TYR A 256 -19.10 -7.84 -16.02
CA TYR A 256 -18.03 -7.01 -16.57
C TYR A 256 -17.56 -7.50 -17.95
N PHE A 257 -17.56 -8.80 -18.20
CA PHE A 257 -17.35 -9.35 -19.55
C PHE A 257 -18.44 -8.90 -20.52
N ASP A 258 -19.69 -8.77 -20.06
CA ASP A 258 -20.78 -8.24 -20.88
C ASP A 258 -20.60 -6.76 -21.24
N LEU A 259 -19.86 -5.98 -20.44
CA LEU A 259 -19.52 -4.59 -20.77
C LEU A 259 -18.37 -4.51 -21.79
N LEU A 260 -17.44 -5.46 -21.75
CA LEU A 260 -16.30 -5.51 -22.66
C LEU A 260 -16.76 -5.83 -24.09
N ARG A 261 -16.21 -5.09 -25.05
CA ARG A 261 -16.32 -5.46 -26.47
C ARG A 261 -15.58 -6.77 -26.75
N VAL A 262 -15.78 -7.34 -27.94
CA VAL A 262 -14.95 -8.46 -28.41
C VAL A 262 -13.48 -8.04 -28.43
N ASN A 263 -12.60 -8.90 -27.93
CA ASN A 263 -11.17 -8.61 -27.69
C ASN A 263 -10.91 -7.55 -26.61
N GLY A 264 -11.88 -7.30 -25.72
CA GLY A 264 -11.69 -6.41 -24.58
C GLY A 264 -10.77 -7.01 -23.52
N ILE A 265 -10.10 -6.15 -22.76
CA ILE A 265 -9.11 -6.56 -21.76
C ILE A 265 -9.58 -6.13 -20.36
N PHE A 266 -9.67 -7.08 -19.43
CA PHE A 266 -9.80 -6.79 -18.01
C PHE A 266 -8.40 -6.82 -17.37
N MET A 267 -7.94 -5.68 -16.86
CA MET A 267 -6.66 -5.51 -16.17
C MET A 267 -6.91 -5.52 -14.66
N ASN A 268 -6.59 -6.62 -14.00
CA ASN A 268 -6.76 -6.77 -12.56
C ASN A 268 -5.49 -6.32 -11.82
N VAL A 269 -5.64 -5.30 -10.98
CA VAL A 269 -4.61 -4.83 -10.03
C VAL A 269 -5.07 -4.98 -8.58
N ASN A 270 -6.29 -5.46 -8.37
CA ASN A 270 -6.80 -5.78 -7.05
C ASN A 270 -6.16 -7.08 -6.54
N SER A 271 -5.77 -7.08 -5.26
CA SER A 271 -5.23 -8.24 -4.55
C SER A 271 -6.15 -8.60 -3.36
N PRO A 272 -7.38 -9.08 -3.62
CA PRO A 272 -8.23 -9.57 -2.54
C PRO A 272 -7.60 -10.85 -1.99
N GLY A 273 -7.62 -11.05 -0.67
CA GLY A 273 -7.24 -12.34 -0.10
C GLY A 273 -8.13 -13.45 -0.66
N GLY A 274 -7.56 -14.60 -1.02
CA GLY A 274 -8.28 -15.77 -1.53
C GLY A 274 -8.23 -15.97 -3.05
N ASN A 275 -9.20 -16.72 -3.59
CA ASN A 275 -9.27 -17.06 -5.02
C ASN A 275 -10.23 -16.15 -5.77
N LEU A 276 -9.94 -15.89 -7.04
CA LEU A 276 -10.89 -15.27 -7.96
C LEU A 276 -12.09 -16.21 -8.21
N PRO A 277 -13.30 -15.67 -8.45
CA PRO A 277 -14.49 -16.50 -8.69
C PRO A 277 -14.42 -17.21 -10.05
N GLU A 278 -15.18 -18.30 -10.18
CA GLU A 278 -15.35 -19.02 -11.44
C GLU A 278 -16.15 -18.20 -12.48
N PHE A 279 -16.03 -18.57 -13.75
CA PHE A 279 -16.81 -17.97 -14.84
C PHE A 279 -17.08 -18.98 -15.97
N ASN A 280 -18.06 -18.69 -16.82
CA ASN A 280 -18.44 -19.58 -17.92
C ASN A 280 -17.41 -19.60 -19.07
N ALA A 281 -16.84 -20.78 -19.35
CA ALA A 281 -15.81 -20.97 -20.38
C ALA A 281 -16.28 -20.68 -21.82
N ILE A 282 -17.52 -21.02 -22.18
CA ILE A 282 -18.03 -20.80 -23.54
C ILE A 282 -18.17 -19.30 -23.81
N ASN A 283 -18.72 -18.55 -22.84
CA ASN A 283 -18.84 -17.09 -22.96
C ASN A 283 -17.47 -16.42 -23.06
N PHE A 284 -16.49 -16.89 -22.29
CA PHE A 284 -15.11 -16.41 -22.36
C PHE A 284 -14.51 -16.62 -23.76
N VAL A 285 -14.59 -17.84 -24.32
CA VAL A 285 -14.07 -18.16 -25.65
C VAL A 285 -14.78 -17.36 -26.75
N LEU A 286 -16.12 -17.26 -26.70
CA LEU A 286 -16.90 -16.57 -27.73
C LEU A 286 -16.73 -15.04 -27.69
N SER A 287 -16.40 -14.47 -26.52
CA SER A 287 -16.14 -13.02 -26.38
C SER A 287 -14.70 -12.64 -26.69
N GLN A 288 -13.77 -13.60 -26.70
CA GLN A 288 -12.32 -13.38 -26.84
C GLN A 288 -11.79 -12.33 -25.85
N VAL A 289 -12.43 -12.21 -24.69
CA VAL A 289 -11.97 -11.32 -23.62
C VAL A 289 -10.66 -11.85 -23.05
N SER A 290 -9.75 -10.95 -22.70
CA SER A 290 -8.52 -11.28 -21.98
C SER A 290 -8.60 -10.78 -20.53
N ILE A 291 -8.04 -11.55 -19.61
CA ILE A 291 -7.83 -11.14 -18.22
C ILE A 291 -6.31 -11.07 -18.01
N SER A 292 -5.83 -9.93 -17.53
CA SER A 292 -4.41 -9.71 -17.21
C SER A 292 -4.27 -9.32 -15.74
N GLY A 293 -3.20 -9.79 -15.11
CA GLY A 293 -2.75 -9.27 -13.81
C GLY A 293 -1.62 -8.26 -14.01
N SER A 294 -1.51 -7.28 -13.12
CA SER A 294 -0.38 -6.35 -13.09
C SER A 294 0.01 -6.05 -11.65
N ALA A 295 1.31 -6.12 -11.36
CA ALA A 295 1.88 -5.92 -10.03
C ALA A 295 2.87 -4.76 -10.06
N GLY A 296 2.43 -3.57 -9.61
CA GLY A 296 3.20 -2.33 -9.68
C GLY A 296 3.70 -2.05 -11.10
N GLY A 297 4.97 -1.70 -11.24
CA GLY A 297 5.65 -1.51 -12.52
C GLY A 297 7.16 -1.69 -12.38
N SER A 298 7.85 -1.88 -13.50
CA SER A 298 9.31 -1.94 -13.51
C SER A 298 9.93 -0.55 -13.25
N PRO A 299 11.25 -0.46 -12.99
CA PRO A 299 11.93 0.82 -12.89
C PRO A 299 11.69 1.73 -14.11
N THR A 300 11.68 1.15 -15.32
CA THR A 300 11.37 1.91 -16.54
C THR A 300 9.93 2.40 -16.58
N ASP A 301 8.96 1.59 -16.12
CA ASP A 301 7.57 2.04 -16.01
C ASP A 301 7.43 3.20 -15.01
N MET A 302 8.15 3.15 -13.89
CA MET A 302 8.15 4.19 -12.86
C MET A 302 8.69 5.52 -13.39
N GLU A 303 9.86 5.50 -14.04
CA GLU A 303 10.45 6.69 -14.64
C GLU A 303 9.51 7.33 -15.66
N HIS A 304 8.97 6.52 -16.58
CA HIS A 304 8.05 6.98 -17.60
C HIS A 304 6.73 7.51 -17.01
N MET A 305 6.21 6.88 -15.95
CA MET A 305 5.03 7.37 -15.24
C MET A 305 5.30 8.74 -14.60
N LEU A 306 6.40 8.91 -13.89
CA LEU A 306 6.74 10.17 -13.23
C LEU A 306 6.89 11.31 -14.25
N GLU A 307 7.57 11.05 -15.36
CA GLU A 307 7.70 12.00 -16.47
C GLU A 307 6.33 12.35 -17.07
N PHE A 308 5.51 11.34 -17.40
CA PHE A 308 4.18 11.55 -17.96
C PHE A 308 3.26 12.33 -17.01
N ALA A 309 3.28 11.99 -15.72
CA ALA A 309 2.49 12.67 -14.70
C ALA A 309 2.90 14.14 -14.56
N ALA A 310 4.20 14.43 -14.58
CA ALA A 310 4.72 15.79 -14.55
C ALA A 310 4.32 16.58 -15.80
N GLU A 311 4.48 16.01 -17.00
CA GLU A 311 4.11 16.65 -18.27
C GLU A 311 2.60 16.97 -18.32
N LYS A 312 1.76 16.02 -17.93
CA LYS A 312 0.30 16.16 -17.92
C LYS A 312 -0.24 16.89 -16.69
N LYS A 313 0.65 17.26 -15.75
CA LYS A 313 0.30 17.95 -14.49
C LYS A 313 -0.77 17.19 -13.70
N ILE A 314 -0.64 15.87 -13.66
CA ILE A 314 -1.58 15.01 -12.94
C ILE A 314 -1.42 15.28 -11.44
N LYS A 315 -2.55 15.49 -10.77
CA LYS A 315 -2.61 15.68 -9.31
C LYS A 315 -3.44 14.56 -8.68
N PRO A 316 -2.92 13.88 -7.65
CA PRO A 316 -3.68 12.87 -6.93
C PRO A 316 -4.84 13.52 -6.17
N TRP A 317 -5.90 12.76 -5.95
CA TRP A 317 -7.01 13.17 -5.09
C TRP A 317 -6.74 12.68 -3.68
N GLN A 318 -5.95 13.41 -2.91
CA GLN A 318 -5.45 12.95 -1.61
C GLN A 318 -5.65 13.94 -0.46
N VAL A 319 -5.59 13.39 0.74
CA VAL A 319 -5.57 14.12 2.01
C VAL A 319 -4.18 14.01 2.60
N THR A 320 -3.55 15.16 2.83
CA THR A 320 -2.27 15.22 3.54
C THR A 320 -2.53 15.42 5.02
N HIS A 321 -1.97 14.56 5.86
CA HIS A 321 -1.97 14.77 7.30
C HIS A 321 -0.62 15.34 7.75
N GLY A 322 -0.69 16.23 8.74
CA GLY A 322 0.48 16.74 9.43
C GLY A 322 1.25 15.65 10.19
N PRO A 323 2.22 16.04 11.05
CA PRO A 323 3.38 15.23 11.38
C PRO A 323 3.07 13.83 11.90
N ALA A 324 3.93 12.87 11.54
CA ALA A 324 3.87 11.45 11.94
C ALA A 324 3.69 11.19 13.45
N GLN A 325 3.97 12.17 14.31
CA GLN A 325 3.62 12.13 15.74
C GLN A 325 2.12 11.85 15.98
N LYS A 326 1.23 12.29 15.07
CA LYS A 326 -0.21 11.94 15.11
C LYS A 326 -0.51 10.50 14.69
N VAL A 327 0.43 9.83 14.02
CA VAL A 327 0.35 8.41 13.65
C VAL A 327 0.86 7.50 14.78
N GLY A 328 1.66 8.04 15.71
CA GLY A 328 2.30 7.33 16.83
C GLY A 328 1.37 6.67 17.86
N ASN A 329 0.05 6.81 17.74
CA ASN A 329 -0.94 6.06 18.53
C ASN A 329 -2.00 5.37 17.64
N MET A 330 -1.83 5.42 16.32
CA MET A 330 -2.83 4.95 15.38
C MET A 330 -2.73 3.43 15.23
N ARG A 331 -3.83 2.73 15.54
CA ARG A 331 -3.96 1.32 15.20
C ARG A 331 -4.32 1.21 13.72
N ILE A 332 -3.35 0.81 12.91
CA ILE A 332 -3.56 0.53 11.49
C ILE A 332 -4.07 -0.90 11.37
N SER A 333 -5.41 -1.08 11.34
CA SER A 333 -6.02 -2.37 11.01
C SER A 333 -7.40 -2.24 10.35
N ARG A 334 -7.73 -3.15 9.44
CA ARG A 334 -9.03 -3.15 8.73
C ARG A 334 -10.23 -3.21 9.69
N LYS A 335 -10.09 -3.87 10.84
CA LYS A 335 -11.17 -4.05 11.83
C LYS A 335 -11.50 -2.77 12.61
N HIS A 336 -10.55 -1.88 12.83
CA HIS A 336 -10.83 -0.60 13.51
C HIS A 336 -11.49 0.41 12.55
N PHE A 337 -11.17 0.35 11.25
CA PHE A 337 -11.82 1.20 10.24
C PHE A 337 -13.26 0.76 9.89
N LYS A 338 -13.57 -0.55 9.89
CA LYS A 338 -14.96 -1.04 9.73
C LYS A 338 -15.88 -0.71 10.92
N ARG A 339 -15.35 -0.42 12.12
CA ARG A 339 -16.16 -0.19 13.33
C ARG A 339 -16.75 1.21 13.45
N LYS A 340 -16.18 2.24 12.81
CA LYS A 340 -16.78 3.59 12.79
C LYS A 340 -17.90 3.76 11.76
N THR A 341 -17.95 2.94 10.72
CA THR A 341 -18.95 3.05 9.63
C THR A 341 -20.36 2.54 9.96
N VAL A 342 -20.61 2.01 11.17
CA VAL A 342 -21.91 1.36 11.51
C VAL A 342 -22.67 2.04 12.64
N LYS A 343 -22.13 3.10 13.29
CA LYS A 343 -22.85 3.80 14.39
C LYS A 343 -23.35 5.20 14.10
N GLN A 344 -23.05 5.81 12.95
CA GLN A 344 -23.48 7.19 12.63
C GLN A 344 -24.51 7.25 11.48
N CYS A 345 -25.48 6.35 11.45
CA CYS A 345 -26.60 6.42 10.48
C CYS A 345 -27.97 6.08 11.08
N ASN A 346 -28.11 6.02 12.41
CA ASN A 346 -29.39 5.67 13.03
C ASN A 346 -29.92 6.61 14.12
N GLU A 347 -29.35 7.80 14.33
CA GLU A 347 -29.88 8.73 15.35
C GLU A 347 -30.19 10.17 14.88
N ASP A 348 -29.92 10.56 13.63
CA ASP A 348 -30.29 11.91 13.13
C ASP A 348 -31.70 12.00 12.52
N SER A 349 -32.62 11.14 12.95
CA SER A 349 -34.03 11.25 12.57
C SER A 349 -34.95 10.97 13.75
N LYS A 350 -34.86 11.77 14.82
CA LYS A 350 -35.98 12.09 15.72
C LYS A 350 -35.59 13.06 16.85
N ARG A 351 -36.14 14.28 16.75
CA ARG A 351 -36.83 15.08 17.79
C ARG A 351 -36.25 16.48 18.03
N GLU A 352 -37.01 17.45 17.52
CA GLU A 352 -37.21 18.77 18.14
C GLU A 352 -37.84 18.63 19.54
N GLY A 353 -37.49 19.54 20.47
CA GLY A 353 -38.29 19.85 21.66
C GLY A 353 -37.52 20.08 22.97
N ASP A 354 -37.42 21.36 23.35
CA ASP A 354 -37.38 21.94 24.70
C ASP A 354 -36.23 21.73 25.73
N SER A 355 -35.77 22.90 26.20
CA SER A 355 -35.42 23.31 27.58
C SER A 355 -33.96 23.22 28.10
N TYR A 356 -33.59 24.32 28.77
CA TYR A 356 -32.33 24.63 29.48
C TYR A 356 -31.96 23.63 30.60
N SER A 357 -30.67 23.31 30.75
CA SER A 357 -29.86 23.59 31.96
C SER A 357 -28.43 23.02 31.86
N ASP A 358 -27.50 23.72 32.52
CA ASP A 358 -26.06 23.48 32.67
C ASP A 358 -25.62 22.01 32.76
N PHE A 359 -24.50 21.66 32.10
CA PHE A 359 -23.35 21.09 32.79
C PHE A 359 -22.05 21.27 31.97
N SER A 360 -21.03 21.73 32.69
CA SER A 360 -19.67 22.01 32.28
C SER A 360 -18.87 20.78 31.84
N SER A 361 -18.02 20.97 30.83
CA SER A 361 -16.61 20.57 30.70
C SER A 361 -16.31 20.12 29.27
N THR A 362 -15.34 20.81 28.69
CA THR A 362 -14.86 20.73 27.32
C THR A 362 -13.90 19.56 27.17
N ASP A 363 -14.28 18.56 26.41
CA ASP A 363 -13.34 17.62 25.76
C ASP A 363 -13.80 17.48 24.29
N GLU A 364 -13.37 18.42 23.45
CA GLU A 364 -13.49 18.32 21.99
C GLU A 364 -12.35 17.43 21.46
N GLU A 365 -12.53 16.11 21.47
CA GLU A 365 -11.79 15.21 20.57
C GLU A 365 -12.47 15.23 19.20
N THR A 366 -11.96 16.06 18.30
CA THR A 366 -12.36 16.08 16.89
C THR A 366 -11.71 14.91 16.15
N GLU A 367 -12.32 13.73 16.20
CA GLU A 367 -11.96 12.61 15.32
C GLU A 367 -12.65 12.76 13.95
N SER A 368 -11.96 13.35 12.98
CA SER A 368 -12.37 13.35 11.57
C SER A 368 -12.14 11.97 10.95
N ASP A 369 -13.14 11.43 10.26
CA ASP A 369 -13.04 10.21 9.45
C ASP A 369 -11.93 10.33 8.39
N ILE A 370 -10.81 9.62 8.58
CA ILE A 370 -9.73 9.52 7.58
C ILE A 370 -10.18 8.52 6.50
N GLU A 371 -10.56 9.00 5.32
CA GLU A 371 -10.76 8.15 4.14
C GLU A 371 -9.37 7.71 3.62
N LEU A 372 -8.88 6.58 4.13
CA LEU A 372 -7.50 6.06 4.01
C LEU A 372 -6.97 5.79 2.60
N SER A 373 -7.84 5.72 1.60
CA SER A 373 -7.35 5.67 0.23
C SER A 373 -7.00 7.09 -0.15
N ASN A 374 -5.70 7.40 -0.24
CA ASN A 374 -5.12 8.69 -0.61
C ASN A 374 -4.66 9.51 0.59
N THR A 375 -3.80 8.95 1.43
CA THR A 375 -3.24 9.65 2.58
C THR A 375 -1.73 9.74 2.48
N THR A 376 -1.18 10.94 2.60
CA THR A 376 0.25 11.17 2.78
C THR A 376 0.53 11.73 4.16
N ILE A 377 1.59 11.22 4.81
CA ILE A 377 2.04 11.65 6.13
C ILE A 377 3.36 12.41 5.96
N GLU A 378 3.43 13.61 6.54
CA GLU A 378 4.69 14.34 6.70
C GLU A 378 5.51 13.73 7.85
N ILE A 379 6.78 13.43 7.59
CA ILE A 379 7.75 13.00 8.59
C ILE A 379 8.55 14.25 8.98
N GLU A 380 8.29 14.81 10.16
CA GLU A 380 9.11 15.90 10.70
C GLU A 380 10.48 15.39 11.17
N ASP A 381 11.49 16.24 11.00
CA ASP A 381 12.80 16.06 11.61
C ASP A 381 12.64 15.94 13.13
N LEU A 382 12.93 14.76 13.66
CA LEU A 382 12.99 14.51 15.12
C LEU A 382 14.25 15.12 15.76
N THR A 383 14.86 16.11 15.13
CA THR A 383 15.95 16.88 15.72
C THR A 383 15.35 17.92 16.66
N ASP A 384 14.97 17.52 17.87
CA ASP A 384 15.19 18.41 19.02
C ASP A 384 16.71 18.50 19.20
N GLU A 385 17.34 19.32 18.35
CA GLU A 385 18.75 19.68 18.47
C GLU A 385 18.84 20.76 19.55
N ASP A 386 19.24 20.36 20.76
CA ASP A 386 19.98 21.25 21.63
C ASP A 386 21.40 21.45 21.06
N ASP A 387 21.89 22.69 21.11
CA ASP A 387 23.10 23.26 20.45
C ASP A 387 24.44 22.50 20.65
N GLU A 388 24.46 21.31 21.23
CA GLU A 388 25.65 20.46 21.41
C GLU A 388 25.49 18.98 20.97
N GLY A 389 24.38 18.58 20.34
CA GLY A 389 24.28 17.29 19.64
C GLY A 389 24.40 16.04 20.54
N ARG A 390 23.79 16.05 21.73
CA ARG A 390 23.69 14.87 22.61
C ARG A 390 22.30 14.75 23.24
N MET A 391 21.55 13.70 22.88
CA MET A 391 20.36 13.28 23.64
C MET A 391 20.69 13.08 25.12
N ASP A 392 19.88 13.64 26.03
CA ASP A 392 20.02 13.46 27.48
C ASP A 392 19.95 11.96 27.85
N PRO A 393 21.07 11.36 28.31
CA PRO A 393 21.12 9.94 28.67
C PRO A 393 20.14 9.55 29.77
N LEU A 394 19.66 10.51 30.58
CA LEU A 394 18.69 10.26 31.64
C LEU A 394 17.29 10.01 31.08
N HIS A 395 16.89 10.72 30.02
CA HIS A 395 15.57 10.58 29.42
C HIS A 395 15.41 9.25 28.68
N VAL A 396 16.45 8.83 27.95
CA VAL A 396 16.49 7.52 27.26
C VAL A 396 16.43 6.37 28.27
N ARG A 397 17.14 6.51 29.39
CA ARG A 397 17.18 5.50 30.46
C ARG A 397 15.85 5.41 31.20
N GLU A 398 15.17 6.53 31.44
CA GLU A 398 13.83 6.54 32.04
C GLU A 398 12.79 5.86 31.13
N LEU A 399 12.86 6.06 29.82
CA LEU A 399 11.97 5.40 28.85
C LEU A 399 12.23 3.88 28.78
N GLN A 400 13.50 3.48 28.75
CA GLN A 400 13.90 2.06 28.78
C GLN A 400 13.50 1.37 30.08
N ASP A 401 13.68 2.03 31.23
CA ASP A 401 13.30 1.49 32.53
C ASP A 401 11.77 1.44 32.71
N ARG A 402 11.01 2.38 32.10
CA ARG A 402 9.55 2.33 32.08
C ARG A 402 9.04 1.16 31.23
N GLN A 403 9.59 0.95 30.04
CA GLN A 403 9.27 -0.18 29.17
C GLN A 403 9.65 -1.53 29.78
N ALA A 404 10.82 -1.63 30.45
CA ALA A 404 11.24 -2.86 31.14
C ALA A 404 10.27 -3.23 32.28
N ARG A 405 9.76 -2.24 33.02
CA ARG A 405 8.76 -2.44 34.09
C ARG A 405 7.41 -2.89 33.55
N GLU A 406 6.95 -2.30 32.45
CA GLU A 406 5.69 -2.70 31.79
C GLU A 406 5.77 -4.12 31.20
N MET A 407 6.92 -4.47 30.62
CA MET A 407 7.17 -5.81 30.06
C MET A 407 7.28 -6.88 31.16
N GLN A 408 7.92 -6.58 32.30
CA GLN A 408 7.96 -7.46 33.46
C GLN A 408 6.57 -7.65 34.11
N ALA A 409 5.75 -6.59 34.19
CA ALA A 409 4.37 -6.70 34.65
C ALA A 409 3.49 -7.56 33.72
N HIS A 410 3.75 -7.52 32.41
CA HIS A 410 3.05 -8.35 31.44
C HIS A 410 3.46 -9.83 31.48
N VAL A 411 4.72 -10.13 31.82
CA VAL A 411 5.20 -11.51 32.03
C VAL A 411 4.69 -12.09 33.35
N ALA A 412 4.64 -11.29 34.42
CA ALA A 412 4.13 -11.72 35.73
C ALA A 412 2.63 -12.05 35.73
N SER A 413 1.84 -11.39 34.86
CA SER A 413 0.40 -11.64 34.72
C SER A 413 0.03 -12.86 33.87
N ARG A 414 1.03 -13.59 33.32
CA ARG A 414 0.81 -14.73 32.41
C ARG A 414 1.47 -16.05 32.83
N GLN A 415 1.99 -16.18 34.05
CA GLN A 415 2.39 -17.50 34.55
C GLN A 415 1.15 -18.34 34.90
N PRO A 416 0.92 -19.50 34.27
CA PRO A 416 -0.05 -20.47 34.76
C PRO A 416 0.49 -21.12 36.02
N ASP A 417 -0.37 -21.35 37.01
CA ASP A 417 -0.10 -22.15 38.19
C ASP A 417 0.17 -23.61 37.75
N ILE A 418 1.45 -23.98 37.59
CA ILE A 418 1.85 -25.36 37.30
C ILE A 418 1.94 -26.10 38.63
N SER A 419 0.79 -26.55 39.12
CA SER A 419 0.71 -27.71 39.99
C SER A 419 -0.51 -28.55 39.63
N SER A 420 -0.28 -29.86 39.43
CA SER A 420 -1.25 -30.92 39.11
C SER A 420 -1.76 -31.04 37.66
N ASN A 421 -0.96 -31.64 36.78
CA ASN A 421 -1.34 -32.83 35.99
C ASN A 421 -0.22 -33.20 35.00
N ALA A 422 0.84 -33.81 35.52
CA ALA A 422 1.74 -34.61 34.72
C ALA A 422 1.17 -36.04 34.65
N GLY A 423 0.69 -36.45 33.48
CA GLY A 423 0.22 -37.81 33.27
C GLY A 423 -0.35 -38.04 31.88
N ASN A 424 0.45 -38.68 31.03
CA ASN A 424 0.08 -39.34 29.77
C ASN A 424 -0.32 -38.43 28.59
N ASN A 425 0.68 -38.10 27.75
CA ASN A 425 0.75 -38.57 26.36
C ASN A 425 1.96 -37.97 25.66
N ALA A 426 3.11 -38.63 25.81
CA ALA A 426 4.28 -38.43 24.98
C ALA A 426 4.80 -39.81 24.55
N LYS A 427 4.31 -40.30 23.41
CA LYS A 427 4.95 -41.33 22.58
C LYS A 427 4.18 -41.45 21.26
N GLN A 428 4.94 -41.52 20.16
CA GLN A 428 4.54 -41.39 18.75
C GLN A 428 4.37 -39.91 18.37
N ILE A 429 5.22 -39.31 17.55
CA ILE A 429 5.64 -39.75 16.22
C ILE A 429 7.06 -39.22 15.97
N TYR A 430 8.05 -40.12 15.86
CA TYR A 430 9.25 -39.93 15.05
C TYR A 430 9.84 -41.31 14.73
N ASN A 431 10.15 -41.51 13.45
CA ASN A 431 11.04 -42.48 12.81
C ASN A 431 10.47 -43.61 11.93
N SER A 432 11.13 -43.69 10.76
CA SER A 432 11.23 -44.76 9.75
C SER A 432 10.08 -44.81 8.72
N ASN A 433 10.28 -44.93 7.40
CA ASN A 433 11.49 -45.19 6.58
C ASN A 433 11.17 -44.86 5.09
N PRO A 434 12.18 -44.77 4.19
CA PRO A 434 12.05 -44.37 2.79
C PRO A 434 11.89 -45.56 1.81
N GLN A 435 11.63 -45.20 0.53
CA GLN A 435 11.86 -45.97 -0.71
C GLN A 435 10.92 -47.14 -1.10
N GLN A 436 10.12 -46.98 -2.17
CA GLN A 436 10.32 -47.55 -3.53
C GLN A 436 9.02 -47.66 -4.38
N ARG A 437 9.16 -47.24 -5.65
CA ARG A 437 8.61 -47.80 -6.92
C ARG A 437 7.10 -47.89 -7.17
N GLY A 438 6.70 -47.33 -8.33
CA GLY A 438 5.96 -48.10 -9.36
C GLY A 438 4.64 -47.50 -9.89
N LEU A 439 4.73 -46.86 -11.06
CA LEU A 439 3.89 -46.95 -12.27
C LEU A 439 2.33 -47.04 -12.22
N ASN A 440 1.74 -46.32 -13.20
CA ASN A 440 0.37 -46.36 -13.77
C ASN A 440 -0.69 -45.61 -12.93
N HIS A 441 -1.49 -44.67 -13.43
CA HIS A 441 -2.04 -44.41 -14.76
C HIS A 441 -2.17 -42.92 -15.05
#